data_AF-A0A1G2NEP1-F1
#
_entry.id   AF-A0A1G2NEP1-F1
#
_cell.length_a   1.000
_cell.length_b   1.000
_cell.length_c   1.000
_cell.angle_alpha   90.00
_cell.angle_beta   90.00
_cell.angle_gamma   90.00
#
_symmetry.space_group_name_H-M   'P 1'
#
loop_
_entity.id
_entity.type
_entity.pdbx_description
1 polymer ?
#
loop_
_entity_poly.entity_id
_entity_poly.type
_entity_poly.pdbx_seq_one_letter_code
_entity_poly.pdbx_strand_id
1 'polypeptide(L)'
;MKKLDKVISGGAYSFPVILTEEPEGGYVVVNPAFDGCYSQGETIEEALANIREVTEMCLEEALAEGKEPIEKNISLHLIHA
;
A
#
# COMPACT_ATOMS: atom_id res chain seq x y z
N MET A 1 -21.92 11.13 -3.96
CA MET A 1 -20.56 11.12 -4.52
C MET A 1 -20.04 9.69 -4.43
N LYS A 2 -19.43 9.23 -5.52
CA LYS A 2 -19.15 7.85 -5.93
C LYS A 2 -18.61 7.00 -4.76
N LYS A 3 -19.38 6.07 -4.19
CA LYS A 3 -19.29 4.63 -4.51
C LYS A 3 -18.10 4.37 -5.43
N LEU A 4 -16.89 4.44 -4.85
CA LEU A 4 -15.67 4.09 -5.54
C LEU A 4 -15.88 2.67 -6.08
N ASP A 5 -15.76 2.56 -7.39
CA ASP A 5 -16.49 1.56 -8.13
C ASP A 5 -16.18 0.15 -7.64
N LYS A 6 -17.26 -0.61 -7.52
CA LYS A 6 -17.32 -2.07 -7.37
C LYS A 6 -16.58 -2.70 -8.56
N VAL A 7 -15.25 -2.67 -8.59
CA VAL A 7 -14.48 -3.21 -9.71
C VAL A 7 -14.33 -4.70 -9.48
N ILE A 8 -15.21 -5.42 -10.18
CA ILE A 8 -15.20 -6.86 -10.48
C ILE A 8 -15.69 -7.75 -9.33
N SER A 9 -17.02 -7.94 -9.27
CA SER A 9 -17.71 -9.19 -8.88
C SER A 9 -17.16 -10.05 -7.71
N GLY A 10 -16.51 -9.45 -6.70
CA GLY A 10 -15.90 -10.19 -5.59
C GLY A 10 -15.06 -9.38 -4.61
N GLY A 11 -15.20 -8.04 -4.54
CA GLY A 11 -14.62 -7.19 -3.50
C GLY A 11 -13.10 -7.08 -3.48
N ALA A 12 -12.48 -6.45 -4.49
CA ALA A 12 -11.05 -6.16 -4.46
C ALA A 12 -10.76 -4.86 -3.68
N TYR A 13 -9.94 -4.94 -2.64
CA TYR A 13 -9.39 -3.77 -1.96
C TYR A 13 -8.29 -3.13 -2.83
N SER A 14 -8.18 -1.81 -2.80
CA SER A 14 -7.09 -1.06 -3.41
C SER A 14 -6.38 -0.26 -2.33
N PHE A 15 -5.07 -0.45 -2.22
CA PHE A 15 -4.26 0.23 -1.23
C PHE A 15 -3.25 1.16 -1.90
N PRO A 16 -3.08 2.38 -1.38
CA PRO A 16 -2.03 3.26 -1.86
C PRO A 16 -0.66 2.73 -1.42
N VAL A 17 0.35 2.92 -2.25
CA VAL A 17 1.75 2.66 -1.90
C VAL A 17 2.62 3.86 -2.27
N ILE A 18 3.63 4.12 -1.46
CA ILE A 18 4.66 5.15 -1.70
C ILE A 18 5.96 4.41 -1.93
N LEU A 19 6.57 4.64 -3.09
CA LEU A 19 7.80 3.97 -3.51
C LEU A 19 8.91 5.01 -3.63
N THR A 20 10.05 4.73 -3.02
CA THR A 20 11.22 5.61 -2.94
C THR A 20 12.43 4.85 -3.43
N GLU A 21 13.22 5.48 -4.31
CA GLU A 21 14.50 4.93 -4.76
C GLU A 21 15.55 5.11 -3.66
N GLU A 22 16.33 4.07 -3.39
CA GLU A 22 17.38 4.10 -2.36
C GLU A 22 18.71 4.59 -2.94
N PRO A 23 19.55 5.29 -2.16
CA PRO A 23 20.82 5.85 -2.63
C PRO A 23 21.81 4.80 -3.18
N GLU A 24 21.81 3.60 -2.60
CA GLU A 24 22.66 2.48 -2.99
C GLU A 24 22.09 1.64 -4.16
N GLY A 25 20.92 2.02 -4.68
CA GLY A 25 20.16 1.27 -5.68
C GLY A 25 19.03 0.45 -5.07
N GLY A 26 18.04 0.11 -5.91
CA GLY A 26 16.81 -0.55 -5.48
C GLY A 26 15.75 0.44 -4.97
N TYR A 27 14.69 -0.12 -4.37
CA TYR A 27 13.51 0.62 -3.97
C TYR A 27 12.98 0.14 -2.61
N VAL A 28 12.61 1.10 -1.77
CA VAL A 28 11.79 0.88 -0.58
C VAL A 28 10.36 1.29 -0.90
N VAL A 29 9.41 0.50 -0.43
CA VAL A 29 7.98 0.74 -0.64
C VAL A 29 7.21 0.62 0.67
N VAL A 30 6.28 1.54 0.88
CA VAL A 30 5.46 1.63 2.09
C VAL A 30 3.99 1.64 1.69
N ASN A 31 3.18 0.83 2.36
CA ASN A 31 1.72 0.93 2.33
C ASN A 31 1.23 1.66 3.59
N PRO A 32 0.95 2.97 3.52
CA PRO A 32 0.59 3.74 4.71
C PRO A 32 -0.83 3.46 5.20
N ALA A 33 -1.64 2.64 4.51
CA ALA A 33 -2.93 2.19 5.03
C ALA A 33 -2.78 1.29 6.27
N PHE A 34 -1.61 0.65 6.42
CA PHE A 34 -1.26 -0.18 7.56
C PHE A 34 -0.01 0.37 8.25
N ASP A 35 -0.07 0.52 9.58
CA ASP A 35 1.06 1.04 10.33
C ASP A 35 2.21 0.01 10.31
N GLY A 36 3.40 0.45 9.90
CA GLY A 36 4.58 -0.43 9.80
C GLY A 36 4.58 -1.40 8.62
N CYS A 37 3.73 -1.19 7.60
CA CYS A 37 3.74 -2.02 6.39
C CYS A 37 4.73 -1.47 5.37
N TYR A 38 5.91 -2.09 5.31
CA TYR A 38 7.00 -1.75 4.40
C TYR A 38 7.57 -3.01 3.75
N SER A 39 8.19 -2.81 2.59
CA SER A 39 8.94 -3.83 1.88
C SER A 39 10.01 -3.17 0.99
N GLN A 40 10.78 -3.96 0.27
CA GLN A 40 11.83 -3.49 -0.62
C GLN A 40 12.01 -4.44 -1.81
N GLY A 41 12.70 -3.98 -2.86
CA GLY A 41 13.10 -4.79 -4.01
C GLY A 41 14.17 -4.10 -4.84
N GLU A 42 14.90 -4.86 -5.64
CA GLU A 42 15.94 -4.34 -6.54
C GLU A 42 15.32 -3.60 -7.73
N THR A 43 14.10 -3.98 -8.11
CA THR A 43 13.31 -3.28 -9.14
C THR A 43 11.96 -2.80 -8.58
N ILE A 44 11.32 -1.88 -9.32
CA ILE A 44 9.97 -1.40 -9.00
C ILE A 44 9.00 -2.58 -8.95
N GLU A 45 9.07 -3.49 -9.92
CA GLU A 45 8.19 -4.66 -9.99
C GLU A 45 8.37 -5.59 -8.80
N GLU A 46 9.61 -5.83 -8.38
CA GLU A 46 9.91 -6.65 -7.21
C GLU A 46 9.39 -6.00 -5.92
N ALA A 47 9.67 -4.71 -5.71
CA ALA A 47 9.19 -3.98 -4.55
C ALA A 47 7.64 -4.01 -4.48
N LEU A 48 6.96 -3.79 -5.61
CA LEU A 48 5.49 -3.85 -5.70
C LEU A 48 4.93 -5.26 -5.46
N ALA A 49 5.62 -6.31 -5.93
CA ALA A 49 5.22 -7.68 -5.64
C ALA A 49 5.38 -7.98 -4.13
N ASN A 50 6.51 -7.61 -3.54
CA ASN A 50 6.79 -7.88 -2.13
C ASN A 50 5.85 -7.12 -1.20
N ILE A 51 5.54 -5.85 -1.46
CA ILE A 51 4.59 -5.09 -0.62
C ILE A 51 3.16 -5.60 -0.75
N ARG A 52 2.81 -6.20 -1.90
CA ARG A 52 1.49 -6.81 -2.08
C ARG A 52 1.31 -7.98 -1.12
N GLU A 53 2.30 -8.86 -1.01
CA GLU A 53 2.25 -10.01 -0.08
C GLU A 53 2.09 -9.54 1.36
N VAL A 54 2.89 -8.55 1.80
CA VAL A 54 2.79 -7.98 3.14
C VAL A 54 1.43 -7.30 3.37
N THR A 55 0.91 -6.61 2.35
CA THR A 55 -0.42 -5.96 2.40
C THR A 55 -1.55 -6.99 2.54
N GLU A 56 -1.47 -8.11 1.84
CA GLU A 56 -2.44 -9.21 1.94
C GLU A 56 -2.43 -9.80 3.36
N MET A 57 -1.25 -10.02 3.94
CA MET A 57 -1.12 -10.46 5.34
C MET A 57 -1.74 -9.46 6.33
N CYS A 58 -1.45 -8.16 6.20
CA CYS A 58 -2.02 -7.13 7.07
C CYS A 58 -3.55 -7.04 6.95
N LEU A 59 -4.08 -7.21 5.74
CA LEU A 59 -5.52 -7.23 5.50
C LEU A 59 -6.17 -8.44 6.17
N GLU A 60 -5.60 -9.64 6.03
CA GLU A 60 -6.09 -10.85 6.67
C GLU A 60 -6.13 -10.71 8.20
N GLU A 61 -5.07 -10.18 8.80
CA GLU A 61 -5.01 -9.90 10.24
C GLU A 61 -6.09 -8.89 10.68
N ALA A 62 -6.24 -7.78 9.95
CA ALA A 62 -7.26 -6.77 10.25
C ALA A 62 -8.67 -7.36 10.20
N LEU A 63 -8.99 -8.13 9.15
CA LEU A 63 -10.29 -8.78 9.00
C LEU A 63 -10.54 -9.82 10.09
N ALA A 64 -9.52 -10.58 10.49
CA ALA A 64 -9.62 -11.56 11.58
C ALA A 64 -9.93 -10.91 12.94
N GLU A 65 -9.46 -9.68 13.16
CA GLU A 65 -9.78 -8.86 14.33
C GLU A 65 -11.12 -8.11 14.21
N GLY A 66 -11.84 -8.26 13.09
CA GLY A 66 -13.08 -7.53 12.82
C GLY A 66 -12.86 -6.03 12.56
N LYS A 67 -11.65 -5.65 12.16
CA LYS A 67 -11.31 -4.29 11.73
C LYS A 67 -11.53 -4.16 10.23
N GLU A 68 -12.15 -3.06 9.83
CA GLU A 68 -12.22 -2.67 8.42
C GLU A 68 -10.89 -2.02 8.00
N PRO A 69 -10.37 -2.30 6.79
CA PRO A 69 -9.21 -1.59 6.28
C PRO A 69 -9.49 -0.09 6.15
N ILE A 70 -8.51 0.72 6.58
CA ILE A 70 -8.65 2.17 6.62
C ILE A 70 -8.37 2.74 5.24
N GLU A 71 -9.40 3.29 4.58
CA GLU A 71 -9.21 4.13 3.40
C GLU A 71 -8.45 5.41 3.80
N LYS A 72 -7.16 5.50 3.46
CA LYS A 72 -6.37 6.72 3.63
C LYS A 72 -6.30 7.48 2.31
N ASN A 73 -6.78 8.73 2.33
CA ASN A 73 -6.56 9.68 1.24
C ASN A 73 -5.14 10.25 1.37
N ILE A 74 -4.28 9.93 0.42
CA ILE A 74 -2.89 10.43 0.40
C ILE A 74 -2.81 11.59 -0.57
N SER A 75 -2.15 12.66 -0.13
CA SER A 75 -1.76 13.78 -0.98
C SER A 75 -0.26 13.98 -0.87
N LEU A 76 0.39 14.22 -2.01
CA LEU A 76 1.81 14.57 -2.08
C LEU A 76 1.92 16.08 -2.26
N HIS A 77 2.64 16.75 -1.36
CA HIS A 77 2.86 18.19 -1.40
C HIS A 77 4.35 18.49 -1.35
N LEU A 78 4.82 19.39 -2.23
CA LEU A 78 6.18 19.92 -2.17
C LEU A 78 6.17 21.17 -1.28
N ILE A 79 7.10 21.23 -0.33
CA ILE A 79 7.34 22.41 0.50
C ILE A 79 8.75 22.95 0.21
N HIS A 80 8.91 24.26 0.36
CA HIS A 80 10.18 24.95 0.15
C HIS A 80 10.70 25.42 1.51
N ALA A 81 11.98 25.19 1.78
CA ALA A 81 12.67 25.64 2.99
C ALA A 81 13.48 26.92 2.69
#